data_AF-A0A846N6C0-F1
#
_entry.id   AF-A0A846N6C0-F1
#
_cell.length_a   1.000
_cell.length_b   1.000
_cell.length_c   1.000
_cell.angle_alpha   90.00
_cell.angle_beta   90.00
_cell.angle_gamma   90.00
#
_symmetry.space_group_name_H-M   'P 1'
#
loop_
_entity.id
_entity.type
_entity.pdbx_description
1 polymer ?
#
loop_
_entity_poly.entity_id
_entity_poly.type
_entity_poly.pdbx_seq_one_letter_code
_entity_poly.pdbx_strand_id
1 'polypeptide(L)' 'MNSKERELLDKLDKLVLESSGEDLKKIQEMDLETQLNGQSFYDEYLNSPTLVNQTIKQESNESKK' A
#
# COMPACT_ATOMS: atom_id res chain seq x y z
N MET A 1 4.59 -3.69 20.41
CA MET A 1 5.17 -2.99 19.24
C MET A 1 6.65 -3.27 19.22
N ASN A 2 7.07 -4.17 18.34
CA ASN A 2 8.46 -4.52 18.14
C ASN A 2 9.14 -3.47 17.23
N SER A 3 10.47 -3.31 17.31
CA SER A 3 11.17 -2.29 16.49
C SER A 3 10.96 -2.48 14.99
N LYS A 4 10.80 -3.73 14.54
CA LYS A 4 10.52 -4.08 13.14
C LYS A 4 9.11 -3.68 12.69
N GLU A 5 8.09 -3.92 13.52
CA GLU A 5 6.71 -3.46 13.24
C GLU A 5 6.67 -1.94 13.12
N ARG A 6 7.41 -1.25 13.99
CA ARG A 6 7.46 0.21 13.98
C ARG A 6 8.08 0.76 12.69
N GLU A 7 9.15 0.13 12.20
CA GLU A 7 9.77 0.50 10.92
C GLU A 7 8.85 0.23 9.72
N LEU A 8 8.03 -0.82 9.79
CA LEU A 8 7.07 -1.17 8.74
C LEU A 8 5.89 -0.19 8.71
N LEU A 9 5.39 0.20 9.89
CA LEU A 9 4.39 1.26 10.00
C LEU A 9 4.92 2.60 9.50
N ASP A 10 6.17 2.96 9.82
CA ASP A 10 6.80 4.19 9.30
C ASP A 10 6.94 4.15 7.76
N LYS A 11 7.17 2.97 7.16
CA LYS A 11 7.21 2.81 5.70
C LYS A 11 5.83 2.94 5.07
N LEU A 12 4.81 2.37 5.70
CA LEU A 12 3.42 2.51 5.27
C LEU A 12 2.97 3.98 5.35
N ASP A 13 3.31 4.66 6.44
CA ASP A 13 2.97 6.07 6.67
C ASP A 13 3.62 6.98 5.62
N LYS A 14 4.91 6.76 5.33
CA LYS A 14 5.61 7.46 4.24
C LYS A 14 5.02 7.16 2.87
N LEU A 15 4.64 5.91 2.61
CA LEU A 15 4.01 5.51 1.36
C LEU A 15 2.71 6.28 1.15
N VAL A 16 1.84 6.34 2.16
CA VAL A 16 0.59 7.12 2.14
C VAL A 16 0.87 8.61 1.98
N LEU A 17 1.91 9.14 2.64
CA LEU A 17 2.26 10.56 2.57
C LEU A 17 2.84 10.98 1.21
N GLU A 18 3.58 10.09 0.55
CA GLU A 18 4.24 10.32 -0.74
C GLU A 18 3.36 9.90 -1.95
N SER A 19 2.30 9.12 -1.71
CA SER A 19 1.35 8.67 -2.73
C SER A 19 0.52 9.81 -3.32
N SER A 20 0.24 9.72 -4.62
CA SER A 20 -0.73 10.61 -5.27
C SER A 20 -2.16 10.25 -4.86
N GLY A 21 -3.12 11.15 -5.12
CA GLY A 21 -4.53 10.88 -4.82
C GLY A 21 -5.09 9.63 -5.52
N GLU A 22 -4.56 9.30 -6.70
CA GLU A 22 -4.91 8.09 -7.45
C GLU A 22 -4.34 6.83 -6.78
N ASP A 23 -3.10 6.89 -6.31
CA ASP A 23 -2.45 5.81 -5.59
C ASP A 23 -3.13 5.54 -4.24
N LEU A 24 -3.50 6.61 -3.52
CA LEU A 24 -4.25 6.52 -2.26
C LEU A 24 -5.61 5.86 -2.46
N LYS A 25 -6.27 6.12 -3.58
CA LYS A 25 -7.55 5.49 -3.90
C LYS A 25 -7.38 3.99 -4.11
N LYS A 26 -6.32 3.56 -4.79
CA LYS A 26 -6.01 2.13 -4.97
C LYS A 26 -5.63 1.43 -3.68
N ILE A 27 -4.87 2.10 -2.80
CA ILE A 27 -4.58 1.58 -1.46
C ILE A 27 -5.90 1.34 -0.71
N GLN A 28 -6.84 2.28 -0.78
CA GLN A 28 -8.15 2.12 -0.15
C GLN A 28 -9.00 1.03 -0.82
N GLU A 29 -8.93 0.85 -2.15
CA GLU A 29 -9.62 -0.24 -2.84
C GLU A 29 -9.07 -1.61 -2.43
N MET A 30 -7.74 -1.75 -2.33
CA MET A 30 -7.10 -2.97 -1.81
C MET A 30 -7.46 -3.24 -0.34
N ASP A 31 -7.48 -2.20 0.51
CA ASP A 31 -7.92 -2.34 1.91
C ASP A 31 -9.39 -2.79 2.01
N LEU A 32 -10.26 -2.24 1.16
CA LEU A 32 -11.66 -2.65 1.11
C LEU A 32 -11.80 -4.13 0.67
N GLU A 33 -11.08 -4.53 -0.38
CA GLU A 33 -11.12 -5.90 -0.90
C GLU A 33 -10.59 -6.91 0.12
N THR A 34 -9.48 -6.60 0.79
CA THR A 34 -8.94 -7.45 1.86
C THR A 34 -9.90 -7.58 3.04
N GLN A 35 -10.50 -6.47 3.48
CA GLN A 35 -11.50 -6.51 4.56
C GLN A 35 -12.71 -7.36 4.20
N LEU A 36 -13.17 -7.31 2.93
CA LEU A 36 -14.25 -8.18 2.44
C LEU A 36 -13.84 -9.66 2.42
N ASN A 37 -12.57 -9.95 2.16
CA ASN A 37 -12.00 -11.29 2.21
C ASN A 37 -11.66 -11.75 3.65
N GLY A 38 -11.90 -10.90 4.66
CA GLY A 38 -11.58 -11.18 6.07
C GLY A 38 -10.08 -11.14 6.37
N GLN A 39 -9.28 -10.52 5.51
CA GLN A 39 -7.85 -10.31 5.67
C GLN A 39 -7.56 -8.86 6.05
N SER A 40 -6.45 -8.61 6.75
CA SER A 40 -6.00 -7.25 7.01
C SER A 40 -5.06 -6.81 5.91
N PHE A 41 -5.29 -5.61 5.36
CA PHE A 41 -4.36 -4.96 4.45
C PHE A 41 -2.93 -4.88 5.01
N TYR A 42 -2.79 -4.68 6.32
CA TYR A 42 -1.48 -4.64 6.96
C TYR A 42 -0.75 -5.99 6.86
N ASP A 43 -1.45 -7.11 7.06
CA ASP A 43 -0.86 -8.44 6.91
C ASP A 43 -0.48 -8.72 5.45
N GLU A 44 -1.27 -8.25 4.49
CA GLU A 44 -0.96 -8.37 3.07
C GLU A 44 0.22 -7.49 2.64
N TYR A 45 0.30 -6.27 3.16
CA TYR A 45 1.44 -5.37 2.97
C TYR A 45 2.73 -5.97 3.53
N LEU A 46 2.66 -6.65 4.68
CA LEU A 46 3.79 -7.34 5.28
C LEU A 46 4.25 -8.56 4.48
N ASN A 47 3.30 -9.34 3.94
CA ASN A 47 3.60 -10.55 3.19
C ASN A 47 4.01 -10.27 1.73
N SER A 48 3.51 -9.18 1.13
CA SER A 48 3.78 -8.82 -0.26
C SER A 48 4.00 -7.31 -0.45
N PRO A 49 5.06 -6.75 0.15
CA PRO A 49 5.36 -5.31 0.02
C PRO A 49 5.66 -4.92 -1.43
N THR A 50 6.13 -5.85 -2.26
CA THR A 50 6.34 -5.64 -3.70
C THR A 50 5.04 -5.46 -4.48
N LEU A 51 3.95 -6.13 -4.11
CA LEU A 51 2.66 -5.99 -4.80
C LEU A 51 2.11 -4.57 -4.58
N VAL A 52 2.10 -4.10 -3.32
CA VAL A 52 1.63 -2.75 -2.98
C VAL A 52 2.50 -1.68 -3.64
N ASN A 53 3.84 -1.83 -3.61
CA ASN A 53 4.74 -0.92 -4.31
C ASN A 53 4.61 -0.99 -5.84
N GLN A 54 4.27 -2.16 -6.42
CA GLN A 54 4.05 -2.30 -7.86
C GLN A 54 2.74 -1.64 -8.29
N THR A 55 1.65 -1.81 -7.54
CA THR A 55 0.36 -1.18 -7.84
C THR A 55 0.46 0.35 -7.85
N ILE A 56 1.27 0.92 -6.94
CA ILE A 56 1.52 2.37 -6.83
C ILE A 56 2.49 2.86 -7.92
N LYS A 57 3.48 2.05 -8.30
CA LYS A 57 4.55 2.47 -9.22
C LYS A 57 4.27 2.17 -10.70
N GLN A 58 3.35 1.24 -11.01
CA GLN A 58 3.05 0.84 -12.38
C GLN A 58 2.32 1.92 -13.18
N GLU A 59 1.53 2.80 -12.56
CA GLU A 59 0.80 3.85 -13.28
C GLU A 59 1.41 5.25 -13.21
N SER A 60 2.35 5.52 -12.30
CA SER A 60 3.13 6.77 -12.37
C SER A 60 3.96 6.89 -13.67
N ASN A 61 4.04 5.81 -14.47
CA ASN A 61 4.65 5.80 -15.80
C ASN A 61 3.65 5.81 -16.97
N GLU A 62 2.33 5.73 -16.75
CA GLU A 62 1.33 5.66 -17.83
C GLU A 62 0.59 6.97 -18.13
N SER A 63 0.88 8.06 -17.40
CA SER A 63 0.39 9.41 -17.75
C SER A 63 1.40 10.24 -18.56
N LYS A 64 2.04 9.62 -19.55
CA LYS A 64 2.70 10.33 -20.67
C LYS A 64 2.55 9.53 -21.96
N LYS A 65 1.38 9.54 -22.58
CA LYS A 65 1.29 9.46 -24.04
C LYS A 65 0.03 10.13 -24.58
#